data_AF-A0A6N3DQ24-F1
#
_entry.id   AF-A0A6N3DQ24-F1
#
_cell.length_a   1.000
_cell.length_b   1.000
_cell.length_c   1.000
_cell.angle_alpha   90.00
_cell.angle_beta   90.00
_cell.angle_gamma   90.00
#
_symmetry.space_group_name_H-M   'P 1'
#
loop_
_entity.id
_entity.type
_entity.pdbx_description
1 polymer ?
#
loop_
_entity_poly.entity_id
_entity_poly.type
_entity_poly.pdbx_seq_one_letter_code
_entity_poly.pdbx_strand_id
1 'polypeptide(L)'
;MKKAHRNFQVKPWMGCMGFLGFLGFLPKHGGGRNYLFFVFFAFFAWFFWGLLYKEPADERLVENETRAMRIVGGLFALLSFLLLFLLDRQGIGRDTVLLFGALGYSVCSVAAPALTYYLDRKA
;
A
#
# COMPACT_ATOMS: atom_id res chain seq x y z
N MET A 1 -28.31 2.02 13.57
CA MET A 1 -27.29 2.19 12.52
C MET A 1 -27.29 0.94 11.66
N LYS A 2 -27.46 1.05 10.33
CA LYS A 2 -27.45 -0.13 9.43
C LYS A 2 -26.02 -0.71 9.41
N LYS A 3 -25.84 -1.96 9.88
CA LYS A 3 -24.61 -2.72 9.67
C LYS A 3 -24.38 -2.78 8.16
N ALA A 4 -23.38 -2.03 7.67
CA ALA A 4 -22.91 -2.18 6.32
C ALA A 4 -22.30 -3.58 6.22
N HIS A 5 -23.07 -4.53 5.67
CA HIS A 5 -22.55 -5.82 5.25
C HIS A 5 -21.49 -5.53 4.17
N ARG A 6 -20.21 -5.45 4.57
CA ARG A 6 -19.08 -5.48 3.64
C ARG A 6 -19.08 -6.89 3.01
N ASN A 7 -19.86 -7.06 1.94
CA ASN A 7 -19.98 -8.30 1.17
C ASN A 7 -18.73 -8.61 0.31
N PHE A 8 -17.69 -7.78 0.38
CA PHE A 8 -16.42 -8.05 -0.27
C PHE A 8 -15.50 -8.82 0.69
N GLN A 9 -15.60 -10.15 0.68
CA GLN A 9 -14.66 -11.02 1.39
C GLN A 9 -13.30 -10.98 0.68
N VAL A 10 -12.45 -10.05 1.08
CA VAL A 10 -11.04 -10.04 0.67
C VAL A 10 -10.42 -11.34 1.15
N LYS A 11 -10.01 -12.21 0.22
CA LYS A 11 -9.33 -13.45 0.58
C LYS A 11 -7.84 -13.17 0.78
N PRO A 12 -7.21 -13.59 1.89
CA PRO A 12 -5.79 -13.33 2.15
C PRO A 12 -4.84 -13.78 1.02
N TRP A 13 -5.19 -14.84 0.29
CA TRP A 13 -4.39 -15.36 -0.81
C TRP A 13 -4.26 -14.37 -1.97
N MET A 14 -5.20 -13.42 -2.14
CA MET A 14 -5.10 -12.35 -3.14
C MET A 14 -3.83 -11.51 -2.92
N GLY A 15 -3.31 -11.47 -1.69
CA GLY A 15 -2.02 -10.86 -1.37
C GLY A 15 -0.83 -11.49 -2.10
N CYS A 16 -0.93 -12.75 -2.55
CA CYS A 16 0.13 -13.42 -3.32
C CYS A 16 0.38 -12.75 -4.68
N MET A 17 -0.58 -12.00 -5.21
CA MET A 17 -0.34 -11.16 -6.40
C MET A 17 0.78 -10.13 -6.16
N GLY A 18 1.09 -9.81 -4.90
CA GLY A 18 2.23 -8.97 -4.53
C GLY A 18 3.58 -9.50 -4.98
N PHE A 19 3.73 -10.81 -5.13
CA PHE A 19 4.97 -11.41 -5.66
C PHE A 19 5.27 -11.00 -7.10
N LEU A 20 4.26 -10.58 -7.88
CA LEU A 20 4.49 -10.01 -9.21
C LEU A 20 5.32 -8.72 -9.16
N GLY A 21 5.43 -8.08 -7.98
CA GLY A 21 6.28 -6.91 -7.80
C GLY A 21 7.76 -7.17 -8.03
N PHE A 22 8.23 -8.40 -7.85
CA PHE A 22 9.61 -8.78 -8.15
C PHE A 22 9.93 -8.69 -9.65
N LEU A 23 8.92 -8.77 -10.53
CA LEU A 23 9.12 -8.55 -11.98
C LEU A 23 9.54 -7.11 -12.31
N GLY A 24 9.40 -6.16 -11.37
CA GLY A 24 9.88 -4.80 -11.53
C GLY A 24 11.41 -4.69 -11.62
N PHE A 25 12.13 -5.68 -11.07
CA PHE A 25 13.58 -5.78 -11.18
C PHE A 25 14.03 -6.34 -12.54
N LEU A 26 13.14 -7.00 -13.29
CA LEU A 26 13.48 -7.50 -14.62
C LEU A 26 13.54 -6.33 -15.61
N PRO A 27 14.53 -6.32 -16.52
CA PRO A 27 14.60 -5.33 -17.57
C PRO A 27 13.45 -5.55 -18.57
N LYS A 28 12.83 -4.45 -18.99
CA LYS A 28 11.91 -4.42 -20.13
C LYS A 28 12.69 -4.69 -21.43
N HIS A 29 11.97 -5.10 -22.48
CA HIS A 29 12.53 -5.10 -23.83
C HIS A 29 13.05 -3.69 -24.16
N GLY A 30 14.38 -3.53 -24.31
CA GLY A 30 15.03 -2.23 -24.51
C GLY A 30 15.73 -1.60 -23.29
N GLY A 31 15.91 -2.31 -22.16
CA GLY A 31 16.97 -1.99 -21.18
C GLY A 31 16.60 -1.05 -20.01
N GLY A 32 15.32 -0.86 -19.69
CA GLY A 32 14.86 -0.12 -18.50
C GLY A 32 14.08 -0.99 -17.50
N ARG A 33 13.91 -0.53 -16.26
CA ARG A 33 13.10 -1.25 -15.25
C ARG A 33 11.60 -1.16 -15.55
N ASN A 34 10.82 -2.14 -15.09
CA ASN A 34 9.37 -2.12 -15.22
C ASN A 34 8.71 -1.55 -13.95
N TYR A 35 8.57 -0.22 -13.90
CA TYR A 35 8.07 0.47 -12.71
C TYR A 35 6.64 0.08 -12.30
N LEU A 36 5.79 -0.27 -13.27
CA LEU A 36 4.42 -0.72 -13.01
C LEU A 36 4.40 -1.98 -12.13
N PHE A 37 5.33 -2.91 -12.33
CA PHE A 37 5.34 -4.13 -11.52
C PHE A 37 5.61 -3.81 -10.06
N PHE A 38 6.44 -2.81 -9.71
CA PHE A 38 6.64 -2.46 -8.31
C PHE A 38 5.33 -2.10 -7.58
N VAL A 39 4.34 -1.54 -8.28
CA VAL A 39 3.00 -1.25 -7.72
C VAL A 39 2.27 -2.53 -7.29
N PHE A 40 2.59 -3.69 -7.87
CA PHE A 40 2.00 -4.95 -7.45
C PHE A 40 2.33 -5.27 -6.00
N PHE A 41 3.44 -4.80 -5.43
CA PHE A 41 3.69 -4.98 -3.99
C PHE A 41 2.57 -4.43 -3.11
N ALA A 42 1.80 -3.43 -3.56
CA ALA A 42 0.61 -2.94 -2.87
C ALA A 42 -0.43 -4.04 -2.61
N PHE A 43 -0.47 -5.09 -3.44
CA PHE A 43 -1.41 -6.20 -3.32
C PHE A 43 -1.21 -6.99 -2.03
N PHE A 44 -0.02 -6.96 -1.41
CA PHE A 44 0.20 -7.54 -0.07
C PHE A 44 -0.74 -6.94 0.99
N ALA A 45 -1.29 -5.73 0.77
CA ALA A 45 -2.32 -5.14 1.62
C ALA A 45 -3.54 -6.07 1.80
N TRP A 46 -3.92 -6.83 0.77
CA TRP A 46 -5.04 -7.77 0.85
C TRP A 46 -4.81 -8.94 1.78
N PHE A 47 -3.56 -9.30 2.05
CA PHE A 47 -3.26 -10.28 3.08
C PHE A 47 -3.73 -9.79 4.45
N PHE A 48 -3.36 -8.57 4.83
CA PHE A 48 -3.73 -7.96 6.11
C PHE A 48 -5.23 -7.66 6.19
N TRP A 49 -5.83 -7.12 5.13
CA TRP A 49 -7.28 -6.91 5.08
C TRP A 49 -8.06 -8.21 5.22
N GLY A 50 -7.61 -9.27 4.56
CA GLY A 50 -8.23 -10.59 4.68
C GLY A 50 -8.08 -11.21 6.07
N LEU A 51 -7.07 -10.82 6.86
CA LEU A 51 -6.95 -11.22 8.27
C LEU A 51 -7.91 -10.41 9.15
N LEU A 52 -7.97 -9.09 8.96
CA LEU A 52 -8.85 -8.18 9.70
C LEU A 52 -10.34 -8.51 9.50
N TYR A 53 -10.75 -8.85 8.28
CA TYR A 53 -12.14 -9.12 7.94
C TYR A 53 -12.61 -10.55 8.23
N LYS A 54 -11.80 -11.38 8.90
CA LYS A 54 -12.28 -12.67 9.43
C LYS A 54 -13.29 -12.49 10.55
N GLU A 55 -13.17 -11.41 11.30
CA GLU A 55 -14.03 -11.08 12.42
C GLU A 55 -14.94 -9.90 12.04
N PRO A 56 -16.19 -9.86 12.54
CA PRO A 56 -17.07 -8.73 12.29
C PRO A 56 -16.47 -7.46 12.91
N ALA A 57 -16.42 -6.39 12.11
CA ALA A 57 -15.89 -5.12 12.57
C ALA A 57 -16.67 -4.60 13.79
N ASP A 58 -15.95 -4.39 14.89
CA ASP A 58 -16.43 -3.70 16.09
C ASP A 58 -16.03 -2.21 16.06
N GLU A 59 -16.49 -1.45 17.06
CA GLU A 59 -16.18 -0.02 17.14
C GLU A 59 -14.67 0.25 17.28
N ARG A 60 -13.94 -0.66 17.96
CA ARG A 60 -12.49 -0.58 18.16
C ARG A 60 -11.73 -0.72 16.85
N LEU A 61 -12.11 -1.69 16.02
CA LEU A 61 -11.49 -1.89 14.71
C LEU A 61 -11.67 -0.66 13.81
N VAL A 62 -12.86 -0.04 13.83
CA VAL A 62 -13.15 1.17 13.03
C VAL A 62 -12.30 2.36 13.49
N GLU A 63 -12.10 2.52 14.80
CA GLU A 63 -11.22 3.57 15.34
C GLU A 63 -9.75 3.32 14.97
N ASN A 64 -9.28 2.08 15.10
CA ASN A 64 -7.93 1.66 14.71
C ASN A 64 -7.67 1.82 13.21
N GLU A 65 -8.64 1.48 12.35
CA GLU A 65 -8.62 1.71 10.91
C GLU A 65 -8.45 3.22 10.62
N THR A 66 -9.27 4.05 11.26
CA THR A 66 -9.22 5.51 11.10
C THR A 66 -7.88 6.09 11.54
N ARG A 67 -7.34 5.64 12.67
CA ARG A 67 -6.04 6.07 13.19
C ARG A 67 -4.90 5.67 12.25
N ALA A 68 -4.89 4.43 11.78
CA ALA A 68 -3.90 3.95 10.83
C ALA A 68 -3.96 4.73 9.51
N MET A 69 -5.16 4.95 8.97
CA MET A 69 -5.36 5.74 7.75
C MET A 69 -4.89 7.18 7.90
N ARG A 70 -5.04 7.81 9.07
CA ARG A 70 -4.50 9.15 9.33
C ARG A 70 -2.98 9.18 9.29
N ILE A 71 -2.31 8.20 9.92
CA ILE A 71 -0.85 8.09 9.94
C ILE A 71 -0.33 7.87 8.52
N VAL A 72 -0.91 6.92 7.79
CA VAL A 72 -0.51 6.58 6.43
C VAL A 72 -0.87 7.70 5.44
N GLY A 73 -1.96 8.41 5.64
CA GLY A 73 -2.29 9.62 4.88
C GLY A 73 -1.21 10.69 5.00
N GLY A 74 -0.65 10.88 6.20
CA GLY A 74 0.51 11.75 6.42
C GLY A 74 1.75 11.29 5.64
N LEU A 75 2.01 9.97 5.62
CA LEU A 75 3.11 9.40 4.82
C LEU A 75 2.88 9.60 3.32
N PHE A 76 1.66 9.43 2.81
CA PHE A 76 1.32 9.72 1.41
C PHE A 76 1.51 11.19 1.06
N ALA A 77 1.13 12.11 1.95
CA ALA A 77 1.34 13.54 1.73
C ALA A 77 2.83 13.88 1.68
N LEU A 78 3.64 13.33 2.60
CA LEU A 78 5.08 13.53 2.62
C LEU A 78 5.78 12.92 1.42
N LEU A 79 5.37 11.71 1.01
CA LEU A 79 5.83 11.07 -0.21
C LEU A 79 5.49 11.93 -1.43
N SER A 80 4.27 12.44 -1.53
CA SER A 80 3.84 13.30 -2.65
C SER A 80 4.66 14.59 -2.71
N PHE A 81 4.89 15.22 -1.55
CA PHE A 81 5.78 16.37 -1.44
C PHE A 81 7.20 16.04 -1.93
N LEU A 82 7.77 14.92 -1.49
CA LEU A 82 9.10 14.49 -1.89
C LEU A 82 9.17 14.24 -3.42
N LEU A 83 8.18 13.57 -4.00
CA LEU A 83 8.15 13.29 -5.44
C LEU A 83 8.05 14.58 -6.27
N LEU A 84 7.21 15.53 -5.86
CA LEU A 84 7.11 16.84 -6.51
C LEU A 84 8.42 17.62 -6.40
N PHE A 85 9.05 17.60 -5.22
CA PHE A 85 10.35 18.22 -5.00
C PHE A 85 11.43 17.60 -5.88
N LEU A 86 11.48 16.27 -6.00
CA LEU A 86 12.45 15.58 -6.86
C LEU A 86 12.21 15.84 -8.35
N LEU A 87 10.95 16.03 -8.77
CA LEU A 87 10.61 16.39 -10.15
C LEU A 87 11.06 17.81 -10.52
N ASP A 88 11.02 18.74 -9.57
CA ASP A 88 11.46 20.13 -9.77
C ASP A 88 13.00 20.25 -9.88
N ARG A 89 13.75 19.38 -9.20
CA ARG A 89 15.22 19.42 -9.21
C ARG A 89 15.82 18.99 -10.53
N GLN A 90 16.58 19.90 -11.15
CA GLN A 90 17.40 19.60 -12.31
C GLN A 90 18.46 18.53 -11.97
N GLY A 91 18.59 17.52 -12.83
CA GLY A 91 19.55 16.42 -12.69
C GLY A 91 18.97 15.10 -12.17
N ILE A 92 17.72 15.08 -11.70
CA ILE A 92 17.05 13.83 -11.31
C ILE A 92 16.32 13.23 -12.50
N GLY A 93 16.74 12.04 -12.92
CA GLY A 93 16.07 11.30 -13.98
C GLY A 93 14.64 10.89 -13.60
N ARG A 94 13.71 10.97 -14.56
CA ARG A 94 12.30 10.54 -14.40
C ARG A 94 12.16 9.12 -13.87
N ASP A 95 13.09 8.24 -14.25
CA ASP A 95 13.20 6.86 -13.78
C ASP A 95 13.33 6.74 -12.26
N THR A 96 14.06 7.66 -11.63
CA THR A 96 14.25 7.69 -10.18
C THR A 96 12.95 8.05 -9.49
N VAL A 97 12.25 9.08 -9.98
CA VAL A 97 10.94 9.49 -9.44
C VAL A 97 9.92 8.37 -9.58
N LEU A 98 9.87 7.70 -10.74
CA LEU A 98 8.96 6.58 -10.97
C LEU A 98 9.25 5.40 -10.04
N LEU A 99 10.53 5.09 -9.78
CA LEU A 99 10.91 4.04 -8.84
C LEU A 99 10.46 4.37 -7.41
N PHE A 100 10.84 5.55 -6.90
CA PHE A 100 10.47 5.96 -5.54
C PHE A 100 8.95 6.12 -5.39
N GLY A 101 8.26 6.59 -6.42
CA GLY A 101 6.82 6.70 -6.45
C GLY A 101 6.13 5.34 -6.39
N ALA A 102 6.53 4.39 -7.24
CA ALA A 102 5.93 3.05 -7.28
C ALA A 102 6.18 2.25 -5.99
N LEU A 103 7.41 2.30 -5.46
CA LEU A 103 7.76 1.65 -4.20
C LEU A 103 7.08 2.33 -3.01
N GLY A 104 7.14 3.66 -2.95
CA GLY A 104 6.52 4.44 -1.87
C GLY A 104 5.01 4.24 -1.82
N TYR A 105 4.35 4.24 -2.99
CA TYR A 105 2.93 3.91 -3.10
C TYR A 105 2.64 2.53 -2.50
N SER A 106 3.39 1.51 -2.92
CA SER A 106 3.19 0.13 -2.47
C SER A 106 3.39 -0.03 -0.97
N VAL A 107 4.45 0.57 -0.41
CA VAL A 107 4.71 0.56 1.02
C VAL A 107 3.56 1.21 1.78
N CYS A 108 3.09 2.39 1.36
CA CYS A 108 1.99 3.07 2.03
C CYS A 108 0.68 2.27 1.95
N SER A 109 0.38 1.66 0.79
CA SER A 109 -0.80 0.79 0.62
C SER A 109 -0.79 -0.43 1.54
N VAL A 110 0.38 -1.04 1.77
CA VAL A 110 0.52 -2.17 2.70
C VAL A 110 0.53 -1.70 4.16
N ALA A 111 1.12 -0.55 4.44
CA ALA A 111 1.24 0.00 5.79
C ALA A 111 -0.12 0.28 6.43
N ALA A 112 -1.13 0.72 5.66
CA ALA A 112 -2.46 1.01 6.19
C ALA A 112 -3.08 -0.21 6.91
N PRO A 113 -3.36 -1.34 6.24
CA PRO A 113 -3.93 -2.50 6.91
C PRO A 113 -2.96 -3.21 7.84
N ALA A 114 -1.65 -3.18 7.58
CA ALA A 114 -0.67 -3.76 8.49
C ALA A 114 -0.65 -3.02 9.85
N LEU A 115 -0.73 -1.68 9.82
CA LEU A 115 -0.80 -0.87 11.02
C LEU A 115 -2.14 -1.04 11.73
N THR A 116 -3.26 -1.10 11.00
CA THR A 116 -4.56 -1.43 11.59
C THR A 116 -4.53 -2.77 12.31
N TYR A 117 -3.99 -3.81 11.65
CA TYR A 117 -3.84 -5.14 12.25
C TYR A 117 -2.94 -5.14 13.49
N TYR A 118 -1.85 -4.39 13.47
CA TYR A 118 -0.97 -4.26 14.63
C TYR A 118 -1.64 -3.53 15.81
N LEU A 119 -2.36 -2.43 15.54
CA LEU A 119 -3.08 -1.69 16.57
C LEU A 119 -4.21 -2.51 17.17
N ASP A 120 -4.92 -3.27 16.34
CA ASP A 120 -6.01 -4.14 16.76
C ASP A 120 -5.52 -5.26 17.68
N ARG A 121 -4.41 -5.93 17.34
CA ARG A 121 -3.84 -7.01 18.15
C ARG A 121 -3.16 -6.56 19.45
N LYS A 122 -2.80 -5.29 19.55
CA LYS A 122 -2.12 -4.74 20.73
C LYS A 122 -3.09 -4.19 21.78
N ALA A 123 -4.32 -3.93 21.39
CA ALA A 123 -5.37 -3.37 22.24
C ALA A 123 -6.13 -4.48 22.99
#